data_AF-A0A6A7MY24-F1
#
_entry.id   AF-A0A6A7MY24-F1
#
_cell.length_a   1.000
_cell.length_b   1.000
_cell.length_c   1.000
_cell.angle_alpha   90.00
_cell.angle_beta   90.00
_cell.angle_gamma   90.00
#
_symmetry.space_group_name_H-M   'P 1'
#
loop_
_entity.id
_entity.type
_entity.pdbx_description
1 polymer ?
#
loop_
_entity_poly.entity_id
_entity_poly.type
_entity_poly.pdbx_seq_one_letter_code
_entity_poly.pdbx_strand_id
1 'polypeptide(L)'
;MSILSSKANNAPAAPAWSGGVSEGVDLASVQFRDFYDMLSRSAQAATRVGEGEARSAAEALSRQLCQLIELQSLEARRIVGKAGMEAEAQGRFLKAALADEVLLNTEWAGRSYWRHVLIETTLFKSSYAGERVFDDLDQLLREREASRRHVGRLYLYLLSLGFQGRYRGQKQDKIAEYRRELFQFVYLRPADLQGRDRTLSEQAYASTLSHLAARRLPKFNRSGLMFLLALLILLGLSELLWLWQSWPVRAALATTV
;
A
#
# COMPACT_ATOMS: atom_id res chain seq x y z
N MET A 1 -3.28 -52.15 -52.13
CA MET A 1 -4.01 -52.38 -50.87
C MET A 1 -3.23 -51.66 -49.78
N SER A 2 -3.87 -50.66 -49.18
CA SER A 2 -3.22 -49.45 -48.66
C SER A 2 -2.47 -49.62 -47.34
N ILE A 3 -1.34 -48.92 -47.27
CA ILE A 3 -0.55 -48.61 -46.07
C ILE A 3 -1.36 -47.63 -45.22
N LEU A 4 -1.64 -47.97 -43.95
CA LEU A 4 -2.14 -47.02 -42.95
C LEU A 4 -1.21 -47.01 -41.73
N SER A 5 -0.22 -46.13 -41.83
CA SER A 5 0.59 -45.65 -40.72
C SER A 5 -0.29 -44.72 -39.85
N SER A 6 -0.63 -45.17 -38.64
CA SER A 6 -1.32 -44.35 -37.65
C SER A 6 -0.33 -43.36 -37.05
N LYS A 7 -0.38 -42.12 -37.54
CA LYS A 7 0.41 -40.99 -37.06
C LYS A 7 -0.19 -40.51 -35.73
N ALA A 8 0.38 -40.96 -34.60
CA ALA A 8 0.01 -40.46 -33.29
C ALA A 8 0.40 -38.97 -33.17
N ASN A 9 -0.59 -38.10 -33.15
CA ASN A 9 -0.43 -36.66 -32.89
C ASN A 9 0.01 -36.45 -31.43
N ASN A 10 1.32 -36.27 -31.22
CA ASN A 10 1.86 -35.78 -29.95
C ASN A 10 1.84 -34.25 -29.96
N ALA A 11 0.72 -33.66 -29.55
CA ALA A 11 0.68 -32.25 -29.14
C ALA A 11 1.17 -32.16 -27.69
N PRO A 12 2.03 -31.19 -27.32
CA PRO A 12 2.38 -30.98 -25.92
C PRO A 12 1.10 -30.59 -25.16
N ALA A 13 0.73 -31.40 -24.16
CA ALA A 13 -0.35 -31.08 -23.25
C ALA A 13 -0.09 -29.69 -22.68
N ALA A 14 -1.05 -28.77 -22.90
CA ALA A 14 -1.07 -27.47 -22.25
C ALA A 14 -0.88 -27.69 -20.74
N PRO A 15 -0.12 -26.84 -20.02
CA PRO A 15 0.00 -26.98 -18.58
C PRO A 15 -1.43 -26.93 -18.02
N ALA A 16 -1.85 -28.07 -17.49
CA ALA A 16 -3.03 -28.13 -16.67
C ALA A 16 -2.74 -27.19 -15.52
N TRP A 17 -3.35 -26.00 -15.55
CA TRP A 17 -3.53 -25.18 -14.36
C TRP A 17 -4.46 -25.98 -13.45
N SER A 18 -3.94 -27.04 -12.85
CA SER A 18 -4.49 -27.59 -11.63
C SER A 18 -4.43 -26.43 -10.66
N GLY A 19 -5.60 -25.88 -10.36
CA GLY A 19 -5.79 -24.83 -9.38
C GLY A 19 -5.29 -25.33 -8.03
N GLY A 20 -3.98 -25.24 -7.84
CA GLY A 20 -3.30 -25.45 -6.58
C GLY A 20 -3.73 -24.32 -5.66
N VAL A 21 -4.70 -24.65 -4.82
CA VAL A 21 -5.08 -23.95 -3.60
C VAL A 21 -5.57 -22.51 -3.84
N SER A 22 -6.88 -22.31 -3.67
CA SER A 22 -7.41 -21.02 -3.21
C SER A 22 -6.92 -20.80 -1.76
N GLU A 23 -5.62 -20.57 -1.59
CA GLU A 23 -4.93 -20.32 -0.31
C GLU A 23 -4.92 -18.83 0.04
N GLY A 24 -5.64 -18.03 -0.76
CA GLY A 24 -5.29 -16.66 -1.09
C GLY A 24 -5.46 -15.64 0.03
N VAL A 25 -6.48 -15.73 0.88
CA VAL A 25 -6.61 -14.87 2.06
C VAL A 25 -7.50 -15.57 3.09
N ASP A 26 -6.93 -15.97 4.23
CA ASP A 26 -7.75 -16.48 5.35
C ASP A 26 -8.53 -15.34 6.03
N LEU A 27 -9.64 -15.66 6.69
CA LEU A 27 -10.50 -14.65 7.32
C LEU A 27 -9.74 -13.78 8.35
N ALA A 28 -8.81 -14.38 9.11
CA ALA A 28 -8.03 -13.65 10.10
C ALA A 28 -7.13 -12.61 9.42
N SER A 29 -6.50 -12.96 8.30
CA SER A 29 -5.73 -12.04 7.45
C SER A 29 -6.58 -10.88 6.91
N VAL A 30 -7.81 -11.14 6.43
CA VAL A 30 -8.74 -10.08 5.98
C VAL A 30 -9.08 -9.14 7.13
N GLN A 31 -9.57 -9.70 8.24
CA GLN A 31 -9.97 -8.91 9.41
C GLN A 31 -8.82 -8.11 10.02
N PHE A 32 -7.58 -8.64 9.96
CA PHE A 32 -6.38 -7.95 10.44
C PHE A 32 -6.06 -6.71 9.60
N ARG A 33 -6.13 -6.83 8.28
CA ARG A 33 -5.97 -5.68 7.37
C ARG A 33 -7.06 -4.64 7.59
N ASP A 34 -8.32 -5.06 7.65
CA ASP A 34 -9.46 -4.14 7.81
C ASP A 34 -9.39 -3.42 9.17
N PHE A 35 -8.92 -4.12 10.22
CA PHE A 35 -8.63 -3.51 11.51
C PHE A 35 -7.53 -2.44 11.41
N TYR A 36 -6.42 -2.75 10.73
CA TYR A 36 -5.33 -1.80 10.54
C TYR A 36 -5.76 -0.56 9.75
N ASP A 37 -6.59 -0.72 8.72
CA ASP A 37 -7.15 0.39 7.97
C ASP A 37 -7.99 1.31 8.87
N MET A 38 -8.79 0.73 9.78
CA MET A 38 -9.55 1.51 10.75
C MET A 38 -8.64 2.19 11.80
N LEU A 39 -7.63 1.47 12.29
CA LEU A 39 -6.64 1.98 13.26
C LEU A 39 -5.87 3.16 12.67
N SER A 40 -5.35 3.03 11.46
CA SER A 40 -4.54 4.07 10.80
C SER A 40 -5.37 5.34 10.54
N ARG A 41 -6.62 5.21 10.09
CA ARG A 41 -7.54 6.34 9.93
C ARG A 41 -7.87 6.99 11.27
N SER A 42 -8.14 6.18 12.29
CA SER A 42 -8.45 6.68 13.63
C SER A 42 -7.25 7.39 14.27
N ALA A 43 -6.04 6.86 14.10
CA ALA A 43 -4.81 7.50 14.56
C ALA A 43 -4.56 8.84 13.88
N GLN A 44 -4.77 8.93 12.56
CA GLN A 44 -4.70 10.21 11.82
C GLN A 44 -5.80 11.21 12.22
N ALA A 45 -6.99 10.74 12.58
CA ALA A 45 -8.04 11.61 13.09
C ALA A 45 -7.69 12.12 14.51
N ALA A 46 -7.08 11.26 15.33
CA ALA A 46 -6.69 11.59 16.69
C ALA A 46 -5.66 12.73 16.78
N THR A 47 -4.79 12.89 15.78
CA THR A 47 -3.83 14.03 15.73
C THR A 47 -4.50 15.39 15.56
N ARG A 48 -5.79 15.44 15.20
CA ARG A 48 -6.57 16.68 15.04
C ARG A 48 -7.34 17.07 16.30
N VAL A 49 -7.35 16.20 17.31
CA VAL A 49 -8.08 16.42 18.57
C VAL A 49 -7.33 17.41 19.45
N GLY A 50 -8.04 18.41 19.98
CA GLY A 50 -7.48 19.40 20.91
C GLY A 50 -7.33 18.85 22.35
N GLU A 51 -6.52 19.52 23.16
CA GLU A 51 -6.22 19.08 24.54
C GLU A 51 -7.45 18.96 25.46
N GLY A 52 -8.46 19.83 25.27
CA GLY A 52 -9.69 19.80 26.07
C GLY A 52 -10.53 18.52 25.92
N GLU A 53 -10.38 17.82 24.80
CA GLU A 53 -11.10 16.57 24.50
C GLU A 53 -10.19 15.34 24.53
N ALA A 54 -8.91 15.50 24.90
CA ALA A 54 -7.90 14.46 24.81
C ALA A 54 -8.28 13.17 25.57
N ARG A 55 -8.82 13.32 26.78
CA ARG A 55 -9.23 12.18 27.62
C ARG A 55 -10.43 11.44 27.04
N SER A 56 -11.49 12.16 26.70
CA SER A 56 -12.72 11.57 26.15
C SER A 56 -12.47 10.93 24.79
N ALA A 57 -11.59 11.52 23.97
CA ALA A 57 -11.16 10.95 22.70
C ALA A 57 -10.38 9.64 22.89
N ALA A 58 -9.45 9.58 23.85
CA ALA A 58 -8.71 8.35 24.16
C ALA A 58 -9.65 7.23 24.64
N GLU A 59 -10.56 7.54 25.57
CA GLU A 59 -11.56 6.58 26.08
C GLU A 59 -12.53 6.12 24.98
N ALA A 60 -12.97 7.01 24.09
CA ALA A 60 -13.82 6.67 22.95
C ALA A 60 -13.11 5.79 21.93
N LEU A 61 -11.87 6.15 21.56
CA LEU A 61 -11.08 5.40 20.59
C LEU A 61 -10.74 4.00 21.10
N SER A 62 -10.34 3.87 22.37
CA SER A 62 -10.09 2.56 23.00
C SER A 62 -11.32 1.67 22.97
N ARG A 63 -12.48 2.21 23.38
CA ARG A 63 -13.77 1.49 23.32
C ARG A 63 -14.11 1.05 21.90
N GLN A 64 -13.97 1.94 20.91
CA GLN A 64 -14.28 1.64 19.51
C GLN A 64 -13.40 0.52 18.95
N LEU A 65 -12.10 0.56 19.21
CA LEU A 65 -11.16 -0.48 18.74
C LEU A 65 -11.38 -1.81 19.47
N CYS A 66 -11.66 -1.79 20.78
CA CYS A 66 -12.03 -3.00 21.52
C CYS A 66 -13.31 -3.64 20.97
N GLN A 67 -14.35 -2.83 20.73
CA GLN A 67 -15.60 -3.31 20.13
C GLN A 67 -15.38 -3.92 18.75
N LEU A 68 -14.55 -3.29 17.90
CA LEU A 68 -14.22 -3.82 16.58
C LEU A 68 -13.51 -5.18 16.68
N ILE A 69 -12.53 -5.31 17.58
CA ILE A 69 -11.84 -6.59 17.82
C ILE A 69 -12.82 -7.67 18.27
N GLU A 70 -13.71 -7.36 19.21
CA GLU A 70 -14.72 -8.30 19.71
C GLU A 70 -15.72 -8.71 18.62
N LEU A 71 -16.20 -7.77 17.81
CA LEU A 71 -17.10 -8.06 16.69
C LEU A 71 -16.44 -9.02 15.69
N GLN A 72 -15.20 -8.73 15.29
CA GLN A 72 -14.44 -9.61 14.40
C GLN A 72 -14.19 -11.00 15.02
N SER A 73 -13.91 -11.06 16.33
CA SER A 73 -13.81 -12.32 17.09
C SER A 73 -15.10 -13.13 17.05
N LEU A 74 -16.26 -12.49 17.20
CA LEU A 74 -17.58 -13.14 17.14
C LEU A 74 -17.91 -13.67 15.75
N GLU A 75 -17.58 -12.92 14.70
CA GLU A 75 -17.75 -13.36 13.30
C GLU A 75 -16.89 -14.60 13.00
N ALA A 76 -15.62 -14.57 13.40
CA ALA A 76 -14.70 -15.67 13.16
C ALA A 76 -15.14 -16.96 13.87
N ARG A 77 -15.67 -16.86 15.10
CA ARG A 77 -16.22 -18.02 15.84
C ARG A 77 -17.36 -18.75 15.11
N ARG A 78 -18.09 -18.07 14.22
CA ARG A 78 -19.19 -18.67 13.46
C ARG A 78 -18.74 -19.38 12.19
N ILE A 79 -17.61 -18.97 11.62
CA ILE A 79 -17.19 -19.35 10.27
C ILE A 79 -16.05 -20.37 10.29
N VAL A 80 -15.26 -20.39 11.36
CA VAL A 80 -13.92 -20.95 11.32
C VAL A 80 -13.78 -22.29 12.06
N GLY A 81 -13.09 -23.25 11.45
CA GLY A 81 -12.73 -24.53 12.08
C GLY A 81 -11.55 -24.43 13.06
N LYS A 82 -11.14 -25.54 13.68
CA LYS A 82 -10.10 -25.58 14.75
C LYS A 82 -8.83 -24.79 14.43
N ALA A 83 -8.26 -24.95 13.24
CA ALA A 83 -7.02 -24.26 12.85
C ALA A 83 -7.19 -22.74 12.83
N GLY A 84 -8.29 -22.23 12.29
CA GLY A 84 -8.49 -20.79 12.26
C GLY A 84 -9.01 -20.20 13.58
N MET A 85 -9.43 -21.03 14.55
CA MET A 85 -9.66 -20.56 15.93
C MET A 85 -8.35 -20.15 16.60
N GLU A 86 -7.25 -20.87 16.33
CA GLU A 86 -5.91 -20.45 16.78
C GLU A 86 -5.50 -19.14 16.10
N ALA A 87 -5.70 -19.04 14.79
CA ALA A 87 -5.46 -17.83 14.02
C ALA A 87 -6.26 -16.62 14.54
N GLU A 88 -7.52 -16.83 14.89
CA GLU A 88 -8.41 -15.82 15.46
C GLU A 88 -7.89 -15.34 16.80
N ALA A 89 -7.60 -16.27 17.72
CA ALA A 89 -7.10 -15.95 19.05
C ALA A 89 -5.78 -15.18 18.97
N GLN A 90 -4.85 -15.61 18.11
CA GLN A 90 -3.60 -14.89 17.90
C GLN A 90 -3.83 -13.54 17.20
N GLY A 91 -4.65 -13.49 16.15
CA GLY A 91 -4.99 -12.24 15.46
C GLY A 91 -5.61 -11.20 16.38
N ARG A 92 -6.50 -11.62 17.28
CA ARG A 92 -7.11 -10.78 18.32
C ARG A 92 -6.05 -10.14 19.23
N PHE A 93 -5.08 -10.94 19.69
CA PHE A 93 -3.98 -10.46 20.53
C PHE A 93 -3.05 -9.51 19.77
N LEU A 94 -2.66 -9.87 18.55
CA LEU A 94 -1.78 -9.04 17.71
C LEU A 94 -2.41 -7.70 17.34
N LYS A 95 -3.73 -7.64 17.10
CA LYS A 95 -4.46 -6.38 16.87
C LYS A 95 -4.37 -5.44 18.06
N ALA A 96 -4.55 -5.96 19.28
CA ALA A 96 -4.43 -5.18 20.51
C ALA A 96 -3.02 -4.61 20.69
N ALA A 97 -2.00 -5.48 20.57
CA ALA A 97 -0.60 -5.10 20.67
C ALA A 97 -0.20 -4.03 19.64
N LEU A 98 -0.64 -4.20 18.39
CA LEU A 98 -0.37 -3.25 17.31
C LEU A 98 -1.01 -1.89 17.57
N ALA A 99 -2.28 -1.87 17.99
CA ALA A 99 -2.99 -0.63 18.22
C ALA A 99 -2.40 0.18 19.37
N ASP A 100 -2.05 -0.49 20.47
CA ASP A 100 -1.35 0.15 21.58
C ASP A 100 0.01 0.70 21.15
N GLU A 101 0.78 -0.07 20.37
CA GLU A 101 2.06 0.41 19.87
C GLU A 101 1.91 1.63 18.95
N VAL A 102 0.95 1.62 18.01
CA VAL A 102 0.72 2.75 17.10
C VAL A 102 0.31 4.01 17.89
N LEU A 103 -0.63 3.89 18.82
CA LEU A 103 -1.21 5.05 19.53
C LEU A 103 -0.31 5.59 20.65
N LEU A 104 0.54 4.75 21.25
CA LEU A 104 1.58 5.21 22.19
C LEU A 104 2.76 5.90 21.50
N ASN A 105 2.93 5.70 20.19
CA ASN A 105 4.06 6.26 19.43
C ASN A 105 3.65 7.32 18.39
N THR A 106 2.35 7.58 18.27
CA THR A 106 1.83 8.73 17.54
C THR A 106 1.87 9.95 18.46
N GLU A 107 2.19 11.13 17.92
CA GLU A 107 2.10 12.40 18.66
C GLU A 107 0.66 12.96 18.54
N TRP A 108 -0.08 12.94 19.64
CA TRP A 108 -1.46 13.44 19.74
C TRP A 108 -1.83 13.78 21.19
N ALA A 109 -2.83 14.64 21.40
CA ALA A 109 -3.17 15.15 22.73
C ALA A 109 -3.57 14.05 23.73
N GLY A 110 -4.24 12.98 23.27
CA GLY A 110 -4.69 11.88 24.11
C GLY A 110 -3.63 10.83 24.45
N ARG A 111 -2.38 10.97 23.98
CA ARG A 111 -1.31 9.97 24.17
C ARG A 111 -1.01 9.67 25.64
N SER A 112 -1.02 10.69 26.49
CA SER A 112 -0.79 10.55 27.94
C SER A 112 -1.89 9.72 28.59
N TYR A 113 -3.15 9.99 28.21
CA TYR A 113 -4.33 9.25 28.68
C TYR A 113 -4.37 7.82 28.13
N TRP A 114 -3.84 7.58 26.94
CA TRP A 114 -3.84 6.26 26.30
C TRP A 114 -3.21 5.17 27.19
N ARG A 115 -2.18 5.52 27.96
CA ARG A 115 -1.52 4.61 28.92
C ARG A 115 -2.48 4.00 29.96
N HIS A 116 -3.62 4.63 30.22
CA HIS A 116 -4.63 4.17 31.16
C HIS A 116 -5.77 3.38 30.50
N VAL A 117 -5.88 3.43 29.17
CA VAL A 117 -6.95 2.81 28.38
C VAL A 117 -6.41 1.89 27.28
N LEU A 118 -5.26 1.25 27.54
CA LEU A 118 -4.64 0.31 26.62
C LEU A 118 -5.62 -0.81 26.24
N ILE A 119 -5.60 -1.18 24.97
CA ILE A 119 -6.46 -2.24 24.43
C ILE A 119 -6.02 -3.58 25.00
N GLU A 120 -4.70 -3.82 25.13
CA GLU A 120 -4.14 -5.00 25.77
C GLU A 120 -4.68 -5.17 27.20
N THR A 121 -4.57 -4.13 28.03
CA THR A 121 -5.05 -4.19 29.42
C THR A 121 -6.56 -4.36 29.47
N THR A 122 -7.30 -3.74 28.55
CA THR A 122 -8.76 -3.84 28.50
C THR A 122 -9.22 -5.27 28.17
N LEU A 123 -8.66 -5.87 27.12
CA LEU A 123 -9.09 -7.18 26.59
C LEU A 123 -8.41 -8.38 27.25
N PHE A 124 -7.13 -8.27 27.63
CA PHE A 124 -6.30 -9.38 28.08
C PHE A 124 -5.82 -9.25 29.52
N LYS A 125 -6.11 -8.14 30.20
CA LYS A 125 -5.63 -7.86 31.57
C LYS A 125 -4.11 -8.02 31.71
N SER A 126 -3.39 -7.62 30.66
CA SER A 126 -1.95 -7.77 30.48
C SER A 126 -1.31 -6.41 30.14
N SER A 127 0.01 -6.32 30.29
CA SER A 127 0.82 -5.12 29.98
C SER A 127 2.22 -5.45 29.42
N TYR A 128 2.40 -6.63 28.83
CA TYR A 128 3.71 -7.12 28.35
C TYR A 128 3.65 -7.67 26.91
N ALA A 129 2.64 -7.27 26.12
CA ALA A 129 2.48 -7.75 24.75
C ALA A 129 3.71 -7.49 23.86
N GLY A 130 4.42 -6.38 24.08
CA GLY A 130 5.65 -6.05 23.35
C GLY A 130 6.77 -7.08 23.49
N GLU A 131 6.79 -7.87 24.56
CA GLU A 131 7.73 -8.98 24.77
C GLU A 131 7.11 -10.29 24.32
N ARG A 132 5.87 -10.56 24.75
CA ARG A 132 5.15 -11.80 24.47
C ARG A 132 5.02 -12.11 22.98
N VAL A 133 4.78 -11.08 22.14
CA VAL A 133 4.71 -11.26 20.68
C VAL A 133 5.97 -11.93 20.14
N PHE A 134 7.15 -11.55 20.63
CA PHE A 134 8.39 -12.11 20.14
C PHE A 134 8.71 -13.47 20.78
N ASP A 135 8.26 -13.74 22.00
CA ASP A 135 8.39 -15.07 22.62
C ASP A 135 7.52 -16.11 21.89
N ASP A 136 6.28 -15.75 21.57
CA ASP A 136 5.37 -16.56 20.76
C ASP A 136 5.92 -16.76 19.34
N LEU A 137 6.55 -15.72 18.77
CA LEU A 137 7.21 -15.80 17.46
C LEU A 137 8.42 -16.74 17.48
N ASP A 138 9.27 -16.65 18.50
CA ASP A 138 10.41 -17.54 18.68
C ASP A 138 9.93 -18.99 18.82
N GLN A 139 8.84 -19.23 19.55
CA GLN A 139 8.23 -20.56 19.66
C GLN A 139 7.74 -21.07 18.29
N LEU A 140 7.00 -20.25 17.55
CA LEU A 140 6.48 -20.59 16.23
C LEU A 140 7.62 -20.98 15.25
N LEU A 141 8.71 -20.21 15.25
CA LEU A 141 9.87 -20.46 14.38
C LEU A 141 10.76 -21.62 14.84
N ARG A 142 10.70 -22.01 16.12
CA ARG A 142 11.35 -23.23 16.63
C ARG A 142 10.59 -24.49 16.24
N GLU A 143 9.28 -24.49 16.41
CA GLU A 143 8.42 -25.65 16.13
C GLU A 143 8.26 -25.89 14.62
N ARG A 144 8.18 -24.81 13.82
CA ARG A 144 8.04 -24.83 12.34
C ARG A 144 6.92 -25.76 11.84
N GLU A 145 5.83 -25.87 12.58
CA GLU A 145 4.69 -26.69 12.20
C GLU A 145 3.98 -26.14 10.95
N ALA A 146 3.83 -26.97 9.91
CA ALA A 146 3.19 -26.57 8.67
C ALA A 146 1.73 -26.12 8.85
N SER A 147 1.03 -26.68 9.84
CA SER A 147 -0.34 -26.31 10.23
C SER A 147 -0.44 -24.86 10.69
N ARG A 148 0.58 -24.33 11.37
CA ARG A 148 0.60 -22.97 11.97
C ARG A 148 1.10 -21.88 11.02
N ARG A 149 1.32 -22.18 9.73
CA ARG A 149 1.74 -21.19 8.73
C ARG A 149 0.80 -19.99 8.60
N HIS A 150 -0.49 -20.20 8.79
CA HIS A 150 -1.47 -19.12 8.76
C HIS A 150 -1.27 -18.13 9.93
N VAL A 151 -0.88 -18.61 11.12
CA VAL A 151 -0.47 -17.75 12.24
C VAL A 151 0.81 -17.00 11.88
N GLY A 152 1.77 -17.68 11.25
CA GLY A 152 3.01 -17.06 10.74
C GLY A 152 2.76 -15.88 9.79
N ARG A 153 1.70 -15.93 8.96
CA ARG A 153 1.29 -14.79 8.11
C ARG A 153 0.90 -13.58 8.94
N LEU A 154 0.16 -13.76 10.03
CA LEU A 154 -0.27 -12.66 10.90
C LEU A 154 0.93 -11.98 11.56
N TYR A 155 1.91 -12.75 12.04
CA TYR A 155 3.17 -12.19 12.55
C TYR A 155 3.96 -11.46 11.46
N LEU A 156 3.99 -12.00 10.23
CA LEU A 156 4.65 -11.33 9.12
C LEU A 156 3.96 -10.00 8.78
N TYR A 157 2.62 -9.93 8.82
CA TYR A 157 1.87 -8.69 8.64
C TYR A 157 2.18 -7.70 9.75
N LEU A 158 2.12 -8.12 11.01
CA LEU A 158 2.44 -7.30 12.17
C LEU A 158 3.81 -6.61 12.01
N LEU A 159 4.87 -7.37 11.69
CA LEU A 159 6.22 -6.82 11.49
C LEU A 159 6.30 -5.95 10.23
N SER A 160 5.54 -6.27 9.19
CA SER A 160 5.50 -5.47 7.95
C SER A 160 4.79 -4.12 8.14
N LEU A 161 3.87 -4.02 9.11
CA LEU A 161 3.22 -2.78 9.52
C LEU A 161 4.08 -1.93 10.47
N GLY A 162 5.29 -2.41 10.81
CA GLY A 162 6.27 -1.65 11.59
C GLY A 162 6.21 -1.86 13.09
N PHE A 163 5.58 -2.93 13.56
CA PHE A 163 5.63 -3.32 14.97
C PHE A 163 7.06 -3.66 15.40
N GLN A 164 7.50 -3.09 16.52
CA GLN A 164 8.86 -3.24 17.05
C GLN A 164 8.91 -3.91 18.43
N GLY A 165 7.87 -3.74 19.26
CA GLY A 165 7.81 -4.25 20.64
C GLY A 165 9.11 -4.05 21.41
N ARG A 166 9.65 -5.13 22.00
CA ARG A 166 10.90 -5.13 22.78
C ARG A 166 12.15 -4.68 22.02
N TYR A 167 12.12 -4.71 20.68
CA TYR A 167 13.23 -4.26 19.83
C TYR A 167 13.09 -2.78 19.40
N ARG A 168 12.19 -2.02 20.01
CA ARG A 168 12.07 -0.59 19.73
C ARG A 168 13.36 0.14 20.11
N GLY A 169 13.93 0.88 19.16
CA GLY A 169 15.17 1.65 19.33
C GLY A 169 16.45 0.81 19.43
N GLN A 170 16.39 -0.52 19.31
CA GLN A 170 17.56 -1.40 19.42
C GLN A 170 17.46 -2.58 18.44
N LYS A 171 18.59 -3.05 17.88
CA LYS A 171 18.65 -4.31 17.12
C LYS A 171 17.59 -4.42 15.99
N GLN A 172 17.43 -3.38 15.18
CA GLN A 172 16.52 -3.42 14.01
C GLN A 172 16.85 -4.57 13.04
N ASP A 173 18.12 -4.99 13.00
CA ASP A 173 18.58 -6.16 12.26
C ASP A 173 17.86 -7.46 12.69
N LYS A 174 17.50 -7.58 13.98
CA LYS A 174 16.74 -8.74 14.48
C LYS A 174 15.34 -8.80 13.92
N ILE A 175 14.65 -7.65 13.80
CA ILE A 175 13.33 -7.60 13.16
C ILE A 175 13.43 -8.01 11.68
N ALA A 176 14.49 -7.58 10.98
CA ALA A 176 14.73 -7.97 9.59
C ALA A 176 15.02 -9.48 9.45
N GLU A 177 15.72 -10.09 10.40
CA GLU A 177 15.95 -11.54 10.50
C GLU A 177 14.63 -12.29 10.70
N TYR A 178 13.82 -11.89 11.68
CA TYR A 178 12.49 -12.48 11.91
C TYR A 178 11.59 -12.41 10.68
N ARG A 179 11.55 -11.27 9.98
CA ARG A 179 10.77 -11.11 8.74
C ARG A 179 11.22 -12.09 7.65
N ARG A 180 12.53 -12.33 7.53
CA ARG A 180 13.09 -13.27 6.55
C ARG A 180 12.74 -14.70 6.89
N GLU A 181 12.89 -15.10 8.14
CA GLU A 181 12.54 -16.43 8.62
C GLU A 181 11.04 -16.71 8.50
N LEU A 182 10.20 -15.76 8.91
CA LEU A 182 8.75 -15.85 8.75
C LEU A 182 8.35 -15.98 7.28
N PHE A 183 8.93 -15.17 6.40
CA PHE A 183 8.64 -15.23 4.98
C PHE A 183 8.99 -16.62 4.41
N GLN A 184 10.16 -17.15 4.76
CA GLN A 184 10.56 -18.48 4.34
C GLN A 184 9.65 -19.57 4.92
N PHE A 185 9.26 -19.47 6.18
CA PHE A 185 8.35 -20.40 6.84
C PHE A 185 6.95 -20.40 6.20
N VAL A 186 6.42 -19.21 5.89
CA VAL A 186 5.07 -19.03 5.34
C VAL A 186 4.98 -19.42 3.87
N TYR A 187 5.93 -18.96 3.04
CA TYR A 187 5.86 -19.12 1.58
C TYR A 187 6.74 -20.25 1.04
N LEU A 188 7.50 -20.94 1.90
CA LEU A 188 8.41 -22.03 1.54
C LEU A 188 9.46 -21.65 0.48
N ARG A 189 9.78 -20.36 0.39
CA ARG A 189 10.77 -19.81 -0.53
C ARG A 189 11.59 -18.74 0.19
N PRO A 190 12.86 -18.55 -0.19
CA PRO A 190 13.65 -17.46 0.37
C PRO A 190 12.98 -16.12 0.07
N ALA A 191 13.06 -15.19 1.03
CA ALA A 191 12.67 -13.81 0.81
C ALA A 191 13.65 -13.19 -0.19
N ASP A 192 13.19 -12.92 -1.41
CA ASP A 192 13.96 -12.17 -2.39
C ASP A 192 13.93 -10.68 -2.02
N LEU A 193 14.79 -10.30 -1.07
CA LEU A 193 14.93 -8.93 -0.59
C LEU A 193 15.65 -8.01 -1.61
N GLN A 194 16.20 -8.57 -2.70
CA GLN A 194 16.73 -7.79 -3.84
C GLN A 194 15.61 -7.25 -4.73
N GLY A 195 14.34 -7.64 -4.47
CA GLY A 195 13.15 -7.18 -5.17
C GLY A 195 12.94 -5.66 -5.20
N ARG A 196 13.57 -4.89 -4.30
CA ARG A 196 13.45 -3.42 -4.29
C ARG A 196 14.09 -2.76 -5.52
N ASP A 197 15.15 -3.36 -6.03
CA ASP A 197 15.85 -2.94 -7.25
C ASP A 197 15.44 -3.78 -8.47
N ARG A 198 14.64 -4.82 -8.26
CA ARG A 198 14.18 -5.71 -9.32
C ARG A 198 12.95 -5.11 -9.99
N THR A 199 13.17 -4.53 -11.16
CA THR A 199 12.07 -4.07 -12.02
C THR A 199 11.17 -5.25 -12.39
N LEU A 200 9.85 -5.15 -12.17
CA LEU A 200 8.86 -6.20 -12.50
C LEU A 200 8.92 -6.65 -13.97
N SER A 201 9.42 -5.76 -14.83
CA SER A 201 9.83 -6.00 -16.21
C SER A 201 10.95 -5.02 -16.52
N GLU A 202 12.13 -5.52 -16.93
CA GLU A 202 13.23 -4.65 -17.38
C GLU A 202 12.78 -3.79 -18.57
N GLN A 203 11.90 -4.30 -19.43
CA GLN A 203 11.44 -3.63 -20.65
C GLN A 203 10.51 -2.45 -20.38
N ALA A 204 9.69 -2.53 -19.31
CA ALA A 204 8.83 -1.44 -18.86
C ALA A 204 9.63 -0.29 -18.24
N TYR A 205 10.80 -0.59 -17.66
CA TYR A 205 11.72 0.40 -17.10
C TYR A 205 12.84 0.83 -18.05
N ALA A 206 13.13 0.05 -19.09
CA ALA A 206 14.05 0.42 -20.17
C ALA A 206 13.48 1.55 -21.06
N SER A 207 12.17 1.75 -21.02
CA SER A 207 11.43 2.75 -21.80
C SER A 207 10.79 3.85 -20.94
N THR A 208 11.01 3.87 -19.62
CA THR A 208 10.82 5.10 -18.86
C THR A 208 11.97 6.03 -19.21
N LEU A 209 11.65 7.15 -19.84
CA LEU A 209 12.55 8.28 -20.08
C LEU A 209 13.00 8.88 -18.73
N SER A 210 13.74 8.13 -17.93
CA SER A 210 14.27 8.52 -16.61
C SER A 210 15.41 9.53 -16.72
N HIS A 211 16.01 9.67 -17.91
CA HIS A 211 17.02 10.69 -18.20
C HIS A 211 16.46 12.04 -18.64
N LEU A 212 15.15 12.18 -18.83
CA LEU A 212 14.55 13.50 -18.95
C LEU A 212 14.34 14.04 -17.53
N ALA A 213 15.35 14.73 -17.01
CA ALA A 213 15.16 15.69 -15.93
C ALA A 213 13.85 16.44 -16.20
N ALA A 214 12.93 16.46 -15.23
CA ALA A 214 11.64 17.11 -15.33
C ALA A 214 11.84 18.62 -15.59
N ARG A 215 12.15 18.97 -16.83
CA ARG A 215 12.37 20.32 -17.27
C ARG A 215 10.97 20.88 -17.41
N ARG A 216 10.58 21.69 -16.41
CA ARG A 216 9.34 22.45 -16.42
C ARG A 216 9.16 23.03 -17.82
N LEU A 217 8.05 22.68 -18.48
CA LEU A 217 7.71 23.24 -19.78
C LEU A 217 7.80 24.76 -19.66
N PRO A 218 8.50 25.45 -20.59
CA PRO A 218 8.60 26.89 -20.54
C PRO A 218 7.19 27.46 -20.51
N LYS A 219 6.88 28.24 -19.48
CA LYS A 219 5.56 28.86 -19.31
C LYS A 219 5.31 29.72 -20.55
N PHE A 220 4.38 29.29 -21.40
CA PHE A 220 3.99 30.05 -22.59
C PHE A 220 3.49 31.43 -22.13
N ASN A 221 4.23 32.48 -22.48
CA ASN A 221 3.86 33.84 -22.13
C ASN A 221 2.69 34.27 -23.04
N ARG A 222 1.45 34.24 -22.52
CA ARG A 222 0.23 34.61 -23.24
C ARG A 222 0.35 35.99 -23.91
N SER A 223 1.07 36.92 -23.27
CA SER A 223 1.32 38.25 -23.81
C SER A 223 2.20 38.23 -25.06
N GLY A 224 3.18 37.33 -25.14
CA GLY A 224 4.03 37.18 -26.33
C GLY A 224 3.25 36.63 -27.52
N LEU A 225 2.33 35.68 -27.28
CA LEU A 225 1.45 35.16 -28.32
C LEU A 225 0.48 36.24 -28.83
N MET A 226 -0.11 37.02 -27.92
CA MET A 226 -0.98 38.15 -28.28
C MET A 226 -0.21 39.20 -29.10
N PHE A 227 1.03 39.51 -28.73
CA PHE A 227 1.88 40.44 -29.47
C PHE A 227 2.21 39.93 -30.88
N LEU A 228 2.58 38.64 -31.01
CA LEU A 228 2.87 38.04 -32.31
C LEU A 228 1.64 38.02 -33.22
N LEU A 229 0.46 37.73 -32.66
CA LEU A 229 -0.80 37.74 -33.40
C LEU A 229 -1.18 39.16 -33.83
N ALA A 230 -1.01 40.16 -32.96
CA ALA A 230 -1.22 41.57 -33.31
C ALA A 230 -0.24 42.04 -34.41
N LEU A 231 1.02 41.61 -34.35
CA LEU A 231 2.03 41.93 -35.37
C LEU A 231 1.65 41.35 -36.74
N LEU A 232 1.19 40.09 -36.78
CA LEU A 232 0.74 39.46 -38.02
C LEU A 232 -0.49 40.15 -38.62
N ILE A 233 -1.44 40.57 -37.78
CA ILE A 233 -2.62 41.34 -38.22
C ILE A 233 -2.18 42.69 -38.80
N LEU A 234 -1.25 43.39 -38.13
CA LEU A 234 -0.72 44.66 -38.61
C LEU A 234 -0.03 44.50 -39.98
N LEU A 235 0.77 43.45 -40.15
CA LEU A 235 1.43 43.15 -41.41
C LEU A 235 0.41 42.88 -42.53
N GLY A 236 -0.63 42.10 -42.22
CA GLY A 236 -1.72 41.83 -43.17
C GLY A 236 -2.47 43.10 -43.58
N LEU A 237 -2.77 43.99 -42.63
CA LEU A 237 -3.39 45.29 -42.91
C LEU A 237 -2.49 46.20 -43.74
N SER A 238 -1.18 46.18 -43.50
CA SER A 238 -0.20 46.95 -44.27
C SER A 238 -0.18 46.53 -45.73
N GLU A 239 -0.15 45.23 -46.01
CA GLU A 239 -0.20 44.70 -47.38
C GLU A 239 -1.54 45.04 -48.06
N LEU A 240 -2.65 44.95 -47.31
CA LEU A 240 -3.97 45.30 -47.85
C LEU A 240 -4.06 46.79 -48.23
N LEU A 241 -3.52 47.67 -47.38
CA LEU A 241 -3.44 49.11 -47.64
C LEU A 241 -2.53 49.42 -48.82
N TRP A 242 -1.38 48.74 -48.94
CA TRP A 242 -0.47 48.89 -50.07
C TRP A 242 -1.13 48.46 -51.39
N LEU A 243 -1.85 47.34 -51.38
CA LEU A 243 -2.61 46.89 -52.55
C LEU A 243 -3.73 47.87 -52.90
N TRP A 244 -4.46 48.38 -51.92
CA TRP A 244 -5.53 49.36 -52.13
C TRP A 244 -4.99 50.68 -52.69
N GLN A 245 -3.88 51.20 -52.16
CA GLN A 245 -3.26 52.44 -52.62
C GLN A 245 -2.53 52.30 -53.96
N SER A 246 -1.93 51.15 -54.25
CA SER A 246 -1.26 50.91 -55.54
C SER A 246 -2.24 50.59 -56.67
N TRP A 247 -3.49 50.22 -56.36
CA TRP A 247 -4.55 49.96 -57.33
C TRP A 247 -4.81 51.11 -58.32
N PRO A 248 -5.00 52.38 -57.90
CA PRO A 248 -5.23 53.50 -58.83
C PRO A 248 -4.04 53.79 -59.77
N VAL A 249 -2.80 53.57 -59.30
CA VAL A 249 -1.60 53.76 -60.13
C VAL A 249 -1.51 52.66 -61.21
N ARG A 250 -1.84 51.41 -60.83
CA ARG A 250 -1.92 50.30 -61.78
C ARG A 250 -3.05 50.49 -62.80
N ALA A 251 -4.19 51.06 -62.37
CA ALA A 251 -5.29 51.39 -63.26
C ALA A 251 -4.92 52.52 -64.26
N ALA A 252 -4.20 53.56 -63.82
CA ALA A 252 -3.79 54.67 -64.69
C ALA A 252 -2.72 54.27 -65.73
N LEU A 253 -1.82 53.34 -65.39
CA LEU A 253 -0.86 52.76 -66.34
C LEU A 253 -1.55 51.83 -67.35
N ALA A 254 -2.68 51.22 -67.00
CA ALA A 254 -3.45 50.37 -67.93
C ALA A 254 -4.24 51.18 -68.98
N THR A 255 -4.49 52.47 -68.74
CA THR A 255 -5.26 53.34 -69.64
C THR A 255 -4.40 54.23 -70.56
N THR A 256 -3.08 54.11 -70.52
CA THR A 256 -2.13 54.89 -71.35
C THR A 256 -1.44 54.06 -72.44
N VAL A 257 -1.99 52.89 -72.75
CA VAL A 257 -1.71 52.10 -73.96
C VAL A 257 -2.99 52.03 -74.78
#